data_AF-K2RT25-F1
#
_entry.id   AF-K2RT25-F1
#
_cell.length_a   1.000
_cell.length_b   1.000
_cell.length_c   1.000
_cell.angle_alpha   90.00
_cell.angle_beta   90.00
_cell.angle_gamma   90.00
#
_symmetry.space_group_name_H-M   'P 1'
#
loop_
_entity.id
_entity.type
_entity.pdbx_description
1 polymer ?
#
loop_
_entity_poly.entity_id
_entity_poly.type
_entity_poly.pdbx_seq_one_letter_code
_entity_poly.pdbx_strand_id
1 'polypeptide(L)' 'MARDFSEDLEKKYAAEALERNAKSRIQSNNYNCSIKAAKFKLKKKTTIKEVRCKKCGRIFKTNRKTQLCYDCER' A
#
# COMPACT_ATOMS: atom_id res chain seq x y z
N MET A 1 -45.17 -41.25 -4.98
CA MET A 1 -44.02 -40.74 -4.19
C MET A 1 -43.78 -39.30 -4.63
N ALA A 2 -44.37 -38.34 -3.92
CA ALA A 2 -44.08 -36.92 -4.15
C ALA A 2 -42.61 -36.72 -3.79
N ARG A 3 -41.77 -36.33 -4.75
CA ARG A 3 -40.39 -35.93 -4.42
C ARG A 3 -40.50 -34.67 -3.58
N ASP A 4 -39.90 -34.67 -2.40
CA ASP A 4 -39.87 -33.52 -1.51
C ASP A 4 -39.00 -32.42 -2.13
N PHE A 5 -39.58 -31.67 -3.05
CA PHE A 5 -38.94 -30.60 -3.81
C PHE A 5 -38.26 -29.55 -2.91
N SER A 6 -38.73 -29.43 -1.66
CA SER A 6 -38.13 -28.62 -0.61
C SER A 6 -36.72 -29.09 -0.24
N GLU A 7 -36.53 -30.40 -0.03
CA GLU A 7 -35.23 -30.95 0.36
C GLU A 7 -34.20 -30.86 -0.77
N ASP A 8 -34.65 -31.05 -2.02
CA ASP A 8 -33.80 -30.88 -3.20
C ASP A 8 -33.39 -29.41 -3.41
N LEU A 9 -34.24 -28.46 -3.03
CA LEU A 9 -33.91 -27.04 -3.04
C LEU A 9 -32.82 -26.72 -2.01
N GLU A 10 -32.99 -27.19 -0.78
CA GLU A 10 -32.06 -26.94 0.32
C GLU A 10 -30.66 -27.50 0.03
N LYS A 11 -30.59 -28.71 -0.55
CA LYS A 11 -29.34 -29.32 -0.99
C LYS A 11 -28.63 -28.50 -2.06
N LYS A 12 -29.37 -27.93 -3.01
CA LYS A 12 -28.81 -27.04 -4.05
C LYS A 12 -28.28 -25.74 -3.46
N TYR A 13 -29.03 -25.11 -2.56
CA TYR A 13 -28.59 -23.89 -1.89
C TYR A 13 -27.35 -24.13 -1.01
N ALA A 14 -27.29 -25.26 -0.31
CA ALA A 14 -26.12 -25.64 0.49
C ALA A 14 -24.88 -25.89 -0.40
N ALA A 15 -25.03 -26.58 -1.53
CA ALA A 15 -23.96 -26.79 -2.49
C ALA A 15 -23.45 -25.47 -3.10
N GLU A 16 -24.37 -24.56 -3.46
CA GLU A 16 -24.03 -23.24 -3.99
C GLU A 16 -23.32 -22.36 -2.95
N ALA A 17 -23.71 -22.45 -1.68
CA ALA A 17 -23.06 -21.75 -0.58
C ALA A 17 -21.61 -22.25 -0.36
N LEU A 18 -21.38 -23.57 -0.44
CA LEU A 18 -20.03 -24.14 -0.35
C LEU A 18 -19.15 -23.70 -1.52
N GLU A 19 -19.68 -23.68 -2.74
CA GLU A 19 -19.01 -23.19 -3.95
C GLU A 19 -18.62 -21.71 -3.86
N ARG A 20 -19.53 -20.85 -3.33
CA ARG A 20 -19.23 -19.42 -3.09
C ARG A 20 -18.14 -19.25 -2.03
N ASN A 21 -18.21 -20.01 -0.95
CA ASN A 21 -17.20 -19.98 0.10
C ASN A 21 -15.83 -20.42 -0.41
N ALA A 22 -15.77 -21.48 -1.21
CA ALA A 22 -14.53 -21.94 -1.85
C ALA A 22 -13.94 -20.85 -2.78
N LYS A 23 -14.76 -20.23 -3.63
CA LYS A 23 -14.34 -19.13 -4.52
C LYS A 23 -13.89 -17.88 -3.76
N SER A 24 -14.53 -17.55 -2.63
CA SER A 24 -14.15 -16.42 -1.76
C SER A 24 -12.85 -16.67 -0.97
N ARG A 25 -12.54 -17.94 -0.68
CA ARG A 25 -11.29 -18.36 -0.01
C ARG A 25 -10.09 -18.39 -0.94
N ILE A 26 -10.31 -18.34 -2.26
CA ILE A 26 -9.23 -18.10 -3.22
C ILE A 26 -8.77 -16.67 -3.00
N GLN A 27 -7.63 -16.54 -2.31
CA GLN A 27 -7.04 -15.28 -1.94
C GLN A 27 -6.73 -14.48 -3.22
N SER A 28 -7.62 -13.53 -3.53
CA SER A 28 -7.45 -12.55 -4.60
C SER A 28 -6.39 -11.53 -4.21
N ASN A 29 -5.13 -11.95 -4.06
CA ASN A 29 -3.93 -11.11 -4.21
C ASN A 29 -2.69 -11.83 -3.67
N ASN A 30 -2.07 -12.68 -4.50
CA ASN A 30 -0.62 -12.89 -4.38
C ASN A 30 0.15 -12.30 -5.58
N TYR A 31 -0.55 -11.74 -6.58
CA TYR A 31 0.10 -11.27 -7.81
C TYR A 31 0.64 -9.83 -7.74
N ASN A 32 0.47 -9.13 -6.61
CA ASN A 32 0.92 -7.75 -6.47
C ASN A 32 2.22 -7.58 -5.67
N CYS A 33 2.96 -8.68 -5.45
CA CYS A 33 4.27 -8.64 -4.80
C CYS A 33 5.28 -7.81 -5.61
N SER A 34 5.17 -7.83 -6.95
CA SER A 34 5.96 -7.00 -7.86
C SER A 34 5.72 -5.50 -7.69
N ILE A 35 4.45 -5.05 -7.55
CA ILE A 35 4.14 -3.62 -7.34
C ILE A 35 4.56 -3.15 -5.94
N LYS A 36 4.43 -4.01 -4.91
CA LYS A 36 4.93 -3.69 -3.56
C LYS A 36 6.45 -3.55 -3.55
N ALA A 37 7.17 -4.46 -4.19
CA ALA A 37 8.63 -4.38 -4.34
C ALA A 37 9.06 -3.15 -5.16
N ALA A 38 8.33 -2.82 -6.24
CA ALA A 38 8.56 -1.63 -7.04
C ALA A 38 8.37 -0.34 -6.24
N LYS A 39 7.31 -0.22 -5.43
CA LYS A 39 7.09 0.94 -4.54
C LYS A 39 8.24 1.16 -3.55
N PHE A 40 8.82 0.08 -3.00
CA PHE A 40 9.97 0.20 -2.10
C PHE A 40 11.27 0.59 -2.80
N LYS A 41 11.52 0.07 -4.02
CA LYS A 41 12.67 0.49 -4.85
C LYS A 41 12.51 1.91 -5.43
N LEU A 42 11.27 2.40 -5.55
CA LEU A 42 10.94 3.75 -6.00
C LEU A 42 10.89 4.78 -4.87
N LYS A 43 11.48 4.52 -3.69
CA LYS A 43 11.80 5.59 -2.73
C LYS A 43 12.77 6.56 -3.41
N LYS A 44 12.21 7.56 -4.10
CA LYS A 44 12.96 8.64 -4.76
C LYS A 44 13.91 9.24 -3.73
N LYS A 45 15.21 9.26 -4.03
CA LYS A 45 16.19 9.98 -3.22
C LYS A 45 15.69 11.42 -3.11
N THR A 46 15.37 11.86 -1.90
CA THR A 46 14.90 13.24 -1.68
C THR A 46 16.02 14.19 -2.07
N THR A 47 15.72 15.18 -2.91
CA THR A 47 16.67 16.23 -3.28
C THR A 47 17.00 17.17 -2.12
N ILE A 48 16.20 17.10 -1.06
CA ILE A 48 16.35 17.87 0.17
C ILE A 48 17.53 17.30 0.96
N LYS A 49 18.53 18.15 1.23
CA LYS A 49 19.71 17.84 2.03
C LYS A 49 19.64 18.59 3.36
N GLU A 50 20.21 18.01 4.39
CA GLU A 50 20.43 18.68 5.67
C GLU A 50 21.77 19.41 5.64
N VAL A 51 21.75 20.72 5.88
CA VAL A 51 22.92 21.60 5.83
C VAL A 51 22.98 22.38 7.14
N ARG A 52 24.18 22.55 7.68
CA ARG A 52 24.43 23.40 8.85
C ARG A 52 24.78 24.81 8.39
N CYS A 53 24.06 25.81 8.88
CA CYS A 53 24.34 27.21 8.59
C CYS A 53 25.70 27.62 9.18
N LYS A 54 26.56 28.25 8.38
CA LYS A 54 27.87 28.74 8.84
C LYS A 54 27.78 29.90 9.84
N LYS A 55 26.73 30.71 9.78
CA LYS A 55 26.57 31.92 10.60
C LYS A 55 25.96 31.63 11.99
N CYS A 56 24.84 30.90 12.02
CA CYS A 56 24.09 30.65 13.25
C CYS A 56 24.21 29.21 13.77
N GLY A 57 24.87 28.31 13.03
CA GLY A 57 25.07 26.92 13.42
C GLY A 57 23.82 26.04 13.37
N ARG A 58 22.64 26.57 13.02
CA ARG A 58 21.38 25.82 12.90
C ARG A 58 21.44 24.82 11.75
N ILE A 59 20.85 23.64 11.98
CA ILE A 59 20.68 22.61 10.94
C ILE A 59 19.33 22.87 10.26
N PHE A 60 19.33 22.97 8.93
CA PHE A 60 18.13 23.18 8.16
C PHE A 60 18.11 22.32 6.90
N LYS A 61 16.90 22.07 6.41
CA LYS A 61 16.65 21.26 5.21
C LYS A 61 16.49 22.19 4.01
N THR A 62 17.34 22.02 3.00
CA THR A 62 17.26 22.82 1.78
C THR A 62 17.57 22.00 0.54
N ASN A 63 16.99 22.39 -0.59
CA ASN A 63 17.36 21.91 -1.92
C ASN A 63 18.27 22.92 -2.65
N ARG A 64 18.53 24.09 -2.05
CA ARG A 64 19.41 25.11 -2.63
C ARG A 64 20.87 24.81 -2.31
N LYS A 65 21.78 25.23 -3.18
CA LYS A 65 23.23 25.19 -2.92
C LYS A 65 23.67 26.40 -2.08
N THR A 66 23.11 26.54 -0.88
CA THR A 66 23.46 27.63 0.06
C THR A 66 23.98 27.06 1.38
N GLN A 67 24.90 27.78 2.01
CA GLN A 67 25.52 27.42 3.30
C GLN A 67 24.98 28.29 4.46
N LEU A 68 23.99 29.12 4.16
CA LEU A 68 23.36 30.05 5.08
C LEU A 68 21.88 29.69 5.21
N CYS A 69 21.32 29.83 6.40
CA CYS A 69 19.89 29.63 6.63
C CYS A 69 19.10 30.83 6.10
N TYR A 70 17.79 30.62 5.94
CA TYR A 70 16.85 31.65 5.46
C TYR A 70 16.89 32.95 6.28
N ASP A 71 17.17 32.86 7.59
CA ASP A 71 17.31 34.03 8.47
C ASP A 71 18.61 34.81 8.25
N CYS A 72 19.68 34.15 7.77
CA CYS A 72 21.00 34.75 7.59
C CYS A 72 21.29 35.23 6.17
N GLU A 73 20.51 34.76 5.19
CA GLU A 73 20.49 35.29 3.81
C GLU A 73 19.66 36.58 3.70
N ARG A 74 18.80 36.85 4.68
CA ARG A 74 17.95 38.03 4.76
C ARG A 74 18.72 39.21 5.36
#